data_AF-A0A0A7CBF1-F1
#
_entry.id   AF-A0A0A7CBF1-F1
#
_cell.length_a   1.000
_cell.length_b   1.000
_cell.length_c   1.000
_cell.angle_alpha   90.00
_cell.angle_beta   90.00
_cell.angle_gamma   90.00
#
_symmetry.space_group_name_H-M   'P 1'
#
loop_
_entity.id
_entity.type
_entity.pdbx_description
1 polymer ?
#
loop_
_entity_poly.entity_id
_entity_poly.type
_entity_poly.pdbx_seq_one_letter_code
_entity_poly.pdbx_strand_id
1 'polypeptide(L)'
;MCKGLVMERIRTSVRSEGKKRFIYVGDGTPDFCATLKLEEGDFVMPRKNFPLCDFIYGNGNKNLIKANIQEWSDGEELSTNLLNAINTIIIQEDYNVRPDDPLVPLDCKFQTSSISAFDVCTRNPLPIPR
;
A
#
# COMPACT_ATOMS: atom_id res chain seq x y z
N MET A 1 -2.01 9.99 -16.16
CA MET A 1 -0.79 10.02 -15.32
C MET A 1 -0.22 8.60 -15.25
N CYS A 2 1.07 8.40 -15.55
CA CYS A 2 1.68 7.07 -15.47
C CYS A 2 2.09 6.76 -14.02
N LYS A 3 1.35 5.89 -13.34
CA LYS A 3 1.63 5.52 -11.94
C LYS A 3 2.98 4.81 -11.78
N GLY A 4 3.48 4.15 -12.83
CA GLY A 4 4.85 3.61 -12.86
C GLY A 4 5.93 4.68 -12.72
N LEU A 5 5.81 5.82 -13.40
CA LEU A 5 6.76 6.93 -13.26
C LEU A 5 6.67 7.57 -11.87
N VAL A 6 5.48 7.65 -11.29
CA VAL A 6 5.28 8.16 -9.92
C VAL A 6 5.98 7.22 -8.92
N MET A 7 5.78 5.91 -9.05
CA MET A 7 6.42 4.93 -8.18
C MET A 7 7.95 5.00 -8.25
N GLU A 8 8.50 5.15 -9.45
CA GLU A 8 9.94 5.28 -9.67
C GLU A 8 10.53 6.56 -9.04
N ARG A 9 9.80 7.68 -9.11
CA ARG A 9 10.17 8.92 -8.43
C ARG A 9 10.16 8.77 -6.90
N ILE A 10 9.11 8.17 -6.34
CA ILE A 10 9.00 7.92 -4.89
C ILE A 10 10.16 7.05 -4.41
N ARG A 11 10.46 5.98 -5.14
CA ARG A 11 11.58 5.09 -4.76
C ARG A 11 12.92 5.80 -4.83
N THR A 12 13.13 6.61 -5.87
CA THR A 12 14.35 7.39 -6.02
C THR A 12 14.50 8.40 -4.89
N SER A 13 13.42 9.05 -4.45
CA SER A 13 13.47 10.06 -3.40
C SER A 13 13.83 9.50 -2.03
N VAL A 14 13.42 8.28 -1.71
CA VAL A 14 13.72 7.64 -0.40
C VAL A 14 14.98 6.78 -0.43
N ARG A 15 15.67 6.68 -1.58
CA ARG A 15 16.82 5.79 -1.75
C ARG A 15 18.01 6.14 -0.85
N SER A 16 18.18 7.41 -0.49
CA SER A 16 19.22 7.87 0.44
C SER A 16 18.94 7.51 1.89
N GLU A 17 17.71 7.13 2.23
CA GLU A 17 17.29 6.75 3.59
C GLU A 17 17.47 5.25 3.86
N GLY A 18 18.19 4.54 2.99
CA GLY A 18 18.36 3.09 3.05
C GLY A 18 17.31 2.31 2.27
N LYS A 19 17.36 0.98 2.38
CA LYS A 19 16.42 0.09 1.68
C LYS A 19 15.05 0.14 2.37
N LYS A 20 14.11 0.87 1.78
CA LYS A 20 12.70 0.90 2.21
C LYS A 20 11.92 -0.22 1.53
N ARG A 21 10.93 -0.77 2.23
CA ARG A 21 9.95 -1.73 1.70
C ARG A 21 8.68 -0.99 1.30
N PHE A 22 8.11 -1.35 0.15
CA PHE A 22 6.89 -0.74 -0.37
C PHE A 22 5.71 -1.72 -0.30
N ILE A 23 4.54 -1.18 0.03
CA ILE A 23 3.26 -1.86 -0.07
C ILE A 23 2.38 -1.04 -1.00
N TYR A 24 2.01 -1.60 -2.14
CA TYR A 24 1.15 -0.95 -3.13
C TYR A 24 -0.27 -1.51 -3.07
N VAL A 25 -1.28 -0.66 -2.92
CA VAL A 25 -2.70 -1.05 -2.93
C VAL A 25 -3.38 -0.43 -4.14
N GLY A 26 -4.13 -1.22 -4.91
CA GLY A 26 -4.84 -0.71 -6.08
C GLY A 26 -5.85 -1.69 -6.66
N ASP A 27 -6.66 -1.20 -7.60
CA ASP A 27 -7.75 -1.94 -8.22
C ASP A 27 -7.85 -1.73 -9.74
N GLY A 28 -7.28 -0.64 -10.30
CA GLY A 28 -7.42 -0.29 -11.70
C GLY A 28 -6.28 -0.77 -12.61
N THR A 29 -6.56 -0.99 -13.89
CA THR A 29 -5.52 -1.29 -14.90
C THR A 29 -4.37 -0.26 -14.92
N PRO A 30 -4.58 1.06 -14.74
CA PRO A 30 -3.49 2.03 -14.69
C PRO A 30 -2.48 1.81 -13.56
N ASP A 31 -2.83 1.01 -12.55
CA ASP A 31 -1.96 0.63 -11.44
C ASP A 31 -0.90 -0.41 -11.83
N PHE A 32 -1.13 -1.20 -12.89
CA PHE A 32 -0.21 -2.28 -13.27
C PHE A 32 1.21 -1.78 -13.54
N CYS A 33 1.36 -0.60 -14.16
CA CYS A 33 2.68 -0.03 -14.38
C CYS A 33 3.44 0.29 -13.07
N ALA A 34 2.74 0.57 -11.98
CA ALA A 34 3.36 0.77 -10.67
C ALA A 34 3.81 -0.56 -10.05
N THR A 35 3.05 -1.64 -10.23
CA THR A 35 3.38 -2.97 -9.71
C THR A 35 4.65 -3.53 -10.34
N LEU A 36 4.86 -3.27 -11.65
CA LEU A 36 6.08 -3.65 -12.38
C LEU A 36 7.34 -2.96 -11.86
N LYS A 37 7.19 -1.81 -11.20
CA LYS A 37 8.35 -1.16 -10.61
C LYS A 37 8.77 -1.90 -9.35
N LEU A 38 7.87 -2.49 -8.57
CA LEU A 38 8.18 -3.08 -7.26
C LEU A 38 9.28 -4.14 -7.33
N GLU A 39 10.04 -4.25 -6.25
CA GLU A 39 11.18 -5.16 -6.12
C GLU A 39 10.87 -6.36 -5.22
N GLU A 40 11.81 -7.30 -5.15
CA GLU A 40 11.70 -8.45 -4.26
C GLU A 40 11.62 -7.98 -2.79
N GLY A 41 10.63 -8.52 -2.09
CA GLY A 41 10.26 -8.12 -0.74
C GLY A 41 9.15 -7.06 -0.70
N ASP A 42 8.94 -6.28 -1.74
CA ASP A 42 7.77 -5.39 -1.76
C ASP A 42 6.47 -6.21 -1.80
N PHE A 43 5.35 -5.55 -1.51
CA PHE A 43 4.02 -6.14 -1.55
C PHE A 43 3.13 -5.39 -2.54
N VAL A 44 2.28 -6.11 -3.24
CA VAL A 44 1.18 -5.56 -4.03
C VAL A 44 -0.12 -6.21 -3.59
N MET A 45 -1.15 -5.39 -3.40
CA MET A 45 -2.45 -5.80 -2.92
C MET A 45 -3.53 -5.43 -3.94
N PRO A 46 -3.73 -6.25 -4.98
CA PRO A 46 -4.76 -6.00 -5.99
C PRO A 46 -6.16 -6.37 -5.47
N ARG A 47 -7.16 -5.54 -5.76
CA ARG A 47 -8.54 -5.84 -5.38
C ARG A 47 -9.13 -6.97 -6.25
N LYS A 48 -9.69 -8.00 -5.63
CA LYS A 48 -10.34 -9.14 -6.33
C LYS A 48 -11.52 -8.68 -7.15
N ASN A 49 -11.70 -9.26 -8.35
CA ASN A 49 -12.77 -8.92 -9.30
C ASN A 49 -12.70 -7.48 -9.83
N PHE A 50 -11.51 -6.88 -9.82
CA PHE A 50 -11.24 -5.57 -10.41
C PHE A 50 -10.13 -5.66 -11.45
N PRO A 51 -10.06 -4.69 -12.38
CA PRO A 51 -9.20 -4.79 -13.56
C PRO A 51 -7.72 -5.03 -13.28
N LEU A 52 -7.17 -4.54 -12.16
CA LEU A 52 -5.78 -4.81 -11.79
C LEU A 52 -5.54 -6.30 -11.52
N CYS A 53 -6.42 -6.93 -10.72
CA CYS A 53 -6.29 -8.34 -10.36
C CYS A 53 -6.44 -9.22 -11.61
N ASP A 54 -7.46 -8.94 -12.44
CA ASP A 54 -7.69 -9.66 -13.69
C ASP A 54 -6.51 -9.53 -14.63
N PHE A 55 -5.89 -8.34 -14.73
CA PHE A 55 -4.75 -8.11 -15.60
C PHE A 55 -3.48 -8.81 -15.11
N ILE A 56 -3.30 -8.97 -13.79
CA ILE A 56 -2.17 -9.70 -13.20
C ILE A 56 -2.28 -11.20 -13.52
N TYR A 57 -3.47 -11.78 -13.33
CA TYR A 57 -3.67 -13.22 -13.44
C TYR A 57 -4.08 -13.71 -14.82
N GLY A 58 -4.89 -12.94 -15.55
CA GLY A 58 -5.49 -13.35 -16.82
C GLY A 58 -4.51 -13.46 -18.00
N ASN A 59 -3.37 -12.78 -17.92
CA ASN A 59 -2.43 -12.67 -19.05
C ASN A 59 -1.04 -13.28 -18.73
N GLY A 60 -0.90 -14.06 -17.67
CA GLY A 60 0.40 -14.60 -17.23
C GLY A 60 1.38 -13.53 -16.73
N ASN A 61 0.89 -12.33 -16.47
CA ASN A 61 1.68 -11.18 -16.05
C ASN A 61 2.22 -11.29 -14.61
N LYS A 62 1.69 -12.23 -13.83
CA LYS A 62 2.14 -12.53 -12.46
C LYS A 62 3.67 -12.64 -12.36
N ASN A 63 4.31 -13.29 -13.33
CA ASN A 63 5.76 -13.51 -13.33
C ASN A 63 6.59 -12.24 -13.61
N LEU A 64 5.96 -11.18 -14.12
CA LEU A 64 6.62 -9.88 -14.34
C LEU A 64 6.72 -9.06 -13.05
N ILE A 65 5.91 -9.41 -12.04
CA ILE A 65 5.87 -8.73 -10.75
C ILE A 65 6.82 -9.44 -9.79
N LYS A 66 7.81 -8.70 -9.29
CA LYS A 66 8.79 -9.22 -8.31
C LYS A 66 8.28 -9.17 -6.86
N ALA A 67 7.26 -8.36 -6.61
CA ALA A 67 6.63 -8.20 -5.31
C ALA A 67 5.75 -9.39 -4.93
N ASN A 68 5.54 -9.57 -3.63
CA ASN A 68 4.57 -10.51 -3.09
C ASN A 68 3.14 -10.01 -3.36
N ILE A 69 2.32 -10.84 -3.99
CA ILE A 69 0.95 -10.49 -4.40
C ILE A 69 -0.05 -11.01 -3.35
N GLN A 70 -0.83 -10.11 -2.75
CA GLN A 70 -1.84 -10.42 -1.73
C GLN A 70 -3.19 -9.77 -2.07
N GLU A 71 -4.09 -10.53 -2.64
CA GLU A 71 -5.40 -10.03 -3.05
C GLU A 71 -6.32 -9.69 -1.87
N TRP A 72 -7.23 -8.74 -2.06
CA TRP A 72 -8.25 -8.37 -1.07
C TRP A 72 -9.62 -8.12 -1.72
N SER A 73 -10.70 -8.42 -1.01
CA SER A 73 -12.09 -8.25 -1.48
C SER A 73 -12.78 -7.06 -0.80
N ASP A 74 -12.50 -6.88 0.48
CA ASP A 74 -13.10 -5.88 1.37
C ASP A 74 -12.06 -5.26 2.31
N GLY A 75 -12.51 -4.35 3.17
CA GLY A 75 -11.64 -3.64 4.10
C GLY A 75 -11.08 -4.52 5.22
N GLU A 76 -11.76 -5.61 5.60
CA GLU A 76 -11.28 -6.53 6.64
C GLU A 76 -10.12 -7.37 6.09
N GLU A 77 -10.29 -7.97 4.90
CA GLU A 77 -9.21 -8.69 4.21
C GLU A 77 -8.00 -7.77 3.96
N LEU A 78 -8.24 -6.54 3.49
CA LEU A 78 -7.15 -5.57 3.27
C LEU A 78 -6.41 -5.25 4.57
N SER A 79 -7.14 -5.02 5.68
CA SER A 79 -6.57 -4.75 6.99
C SER A 79 -5.69 -5.91 7.48
N THR A 80 -6.20 -7.15 7.39
CA THR A 80 -5.45 -8.35 7.76
C THR A 80 -4.19 -8.51 6.91
N ASN A 81 -4.29 -8.32 5.59
CA ASN A 81 -3.13 -8.41 4.69
C ASN A 81 -2.07 -7.34 5.01
N LEU A 82 -2.48 -6.11 5.28
CA LEU A 82 -1.58 -5.02 5.67
C LEU A 82 -0.83 -5.34 6.96
N LEU A 83 -1.55 -5.76 8.01
CA LEU A 83 -0.93 -6.11 9.29
C LEU A 83 0.05 -7.27 9.13
N ASN A 84 -0.31 -8.29 8.36
CA ASN A 84 0.58 -9.43 8.08
C ASN A 84 1.83 -9.00 7.29
N ALA A 85 1.69 -8.14 6.29
CA ALA A 85 2.82 -7.61 5.52
C ALA A 85 3.77 -6.79 6.41
N ILE A 86 3.23 -5.92 7.26
CA ILE A 86 4.02 -5.10 8.20
C ILE A 86 4.76 -5.98 9.21
N ASN A 87 4.05 -6.93 9.84
CA ASN A 87 4.67 -7.88 10.78
C ASN A 87 5.79 -8.68 10.10
N THR A 88 5.57 -9.12 8.86
CA THR A 88 6.60 -9.82 8.07
C THR A 88 7.83 -8.94 7.85
N ILE A 89 7.64 -7.64 7.55
CA ILE A 89 8.75 -6.70 7.36
C ILE A 89 9.53 -6.50 8.66
N ILE A 90 8.84 -6.24 9.77
CA ILE A 90 9.47 -6.03 11.09
C ILE A 90 10.29 -7.26 11.49
N ILE A 91 9.69 -8.45 11.41
CA ILE A 91 10.36 -9.70 11.75
C ILE A 91 11.61 -9.92 10.87
N GLN A 92 11.51 -9.65 9.56
CA GLN A 92 12.66 -9.75 8.67
C GLN A 92 13.76 -8.75 9.04
N GLU A 93 13.41 -7.54 9.44
CA GLU A 93 14.38 -6.54 9.89
C GLU A 93 15.05 -6.96 11.20
N ASP A 94 14.29 -7.45 12.18
CA ASP A 94 14.80 -7.94 13.48
C ASP A 94 15.79 -9.11 13.33
N TYR A 95 15.55 -10.05 12.41
CA TYR A 95 16.49 -11.15 12.15
C TYR A 95 17.80 -10.70 11.46
N ASN A 96 17.80 -9.54 10.80
CA ASN A 96 19.00 -8.98 10.17
C ASN A 96 19.78 -8.05 11.11
N VAL A 97 19.21 -7.71 12.28
CA VAL A 97 19.87 -6.95 13.34
C VAL A 97 20.49 -7.95 14.33
N ARG A 98 21.77 -7.76 14.66
CA ARG A 98 22.44 -8.56 15.70
C ARG A 98 21.70 -8.43 17.06
N PRO A 99 21.79 -9.41 17.97
CA PRO A 99 20.84 -9.63 19.07
C PRO A 99 20.76 -8.56 20.19
N ASP A 100 21.35 -7.37 20.01
CA ASP A 100 21.73 -6.50 21.13
C ASP A 100 20.90 -5.21 21.28
N ASP A 101 19.81 -4.99 20.53
CA ASP A 101 18.98 -3.78 20.70
C ASP A 101 17.52 -4.11 21.07
N PRO A 102 16.97 -3.59 22.19
CA PRO A 102 15.66 -3.99 22.68
C PRO A 102 14.50 -3.52 21.80
N LEU A 103 13.60 -4.46 21.55
CA LEU A 103 12.27 -4.32 20.94
C LEU A 103 11.56 -3.03 21.37
N VAL A 104 11.29 -2.14 20.41
CA VAL A 104 10.36 -1.03 20.61
C VAL A 104 8.93 -1.56 20.42
N PRO A 105 8.05 -1.52 21.44
CA PRO A 105 6.65 -1.88 21.24
C PRO A 105 5.99 -0.88 20.30
N LEU A 106 5.52 -1.34 19.15
CA LEU A 106 4.63 -0.59 18.27
C LEU A 106 3.24 -0.53 18.91
N ASP A 107 3.04 0.41 19.83
CA ASP A 107 1.72 0.88 20.21
C ASP A 107 1.11 1.67 19.03
N CYS A 108 0.67 0.94 18.02
CA CYS A 108 -0.14 1.48 16.93
C CYS A 108 -1.52 1.81 17.49
N LYS A 109 -1.65 2.96 18.15
CA LYS A 109 -2.93 3.48 18.63
C LYS A 109 -3.83 3.78 17.43
N PHE A 110 -4.70 2.85 17.10
CA PHE A 110 -5.92 3.14 16.36
C PHE A 110 -6.71 4.16 17.18
N GLN A 111 -6.64 5.43 16.79
CA GLN A 111 -7.62 6.39 17.27
C GLN A 111 -8.94 6.05 16.57
N THR A 112 -9.76 5.25 17.24
CA THR A 112 -11.17 5.13 16.93
C THR A 112 -11.80 6.48 17.25
N SER A 113 -11.69 7.44 16.33
CA SER A 113 -12.60 8.58 16.33
C SER A 113 -13.96 8.04 15.92
N SER A 114 -14.75 7.67 16.91
CA SER A 114 -16.19 7.54 16.76
C SER A 114 -16.71 8.84 16.15
N ILE A 115 -17.11 8.81 14.88
CA ILE A 115 -17.91 9.88 14.30
C ILE A 115 -19.30 9.73 14.92
N SER A 116 -19.49 10.34 16.08
CA SER A 116 -20.82 10.64 16.56
C SER A 116 -21.40 11.69 15.62
N ALA A 117 -22.42 11.31 14.86
CA ALA A 117 -23.29 12.25 14.20
C ALA A 117 -23.84 13.22 15.25
N PHE A 118 -23.53 14.52 15.15
CA PHE A 118 -24.41 15.65 15.49
C PHE A 118 -23.76 16.98 15.05
N ASP A 119 -24.31 17.49 13.95
CA ASP A 119 -24.76 18.87 13.71
C ASP A 119 -23.86 20.04 13.20
N VAL A 120 -24.43 20.69 12.17
CA VAL A 120 -24.28 22.05 11.61
C VAL A 120 -22.94 22.50 10.99
N CYS A 121 -22.93 22.69 9.66
CA CYS A 121 -22.50 23.97 9.07
C CYS A 121 -22.99 24.15 7.61
N THR A 122 -24.04 24.95 7.45
CA THR A 122 -24.37 25.67 6.22
C THR A 122 -23.15 26.47 5.76
N ARG A 123 -22.61 26.17 4.58
CA ARG A 123 -21.75 27.11 3.85
C ARG A 123 -22.28 27.27 2.43
N ASN A 124 -22.68 28.51 2.15
CA ASN A 124 -23.18 28.96 0.86
C ASN A 124 -22.15 28.73 -0.25
N PRO A 125 -22.57 28.33 -1.47
CA PRO A 125 -21.67 28.23 -2.61
C PRO A 125 -21.23 29.62 -3.10
N LEU A 126 -19.95 29.74 -3.47
CA LEU A 126 -19.38 30.95 -4.07
C LEU A 126 -19.93 31.17 -5.50
N PRO A 127 -20.08 32.43 -5.96
CA PRO A 127 -20.61 32.72 -7.29
C PRO A 127 -19.58 32.44 -8.39
N ILE A 128 -20.05 31.86 -9.48
CA ILE A 128 -19.28 31.59 -10.70
C ILE A 128 -19.21 32.88 -11.54
N PRO A 129 -18.04 33.34 -12.00
CA PRO A 129 -17.93 34.47 -12.90
C PRO A 129 -18.49 34.15 -14.30
N ARG A 130 -19.18 35.12 -14.91
CA ARG A 130 -19.63 35.08 -16.31
C ARG A 130 -18.51 35.43 -17.27
#